data_AF-A0A9Q9W8M7-F1
#
_entry.id   AF-A0A9Q9W8M7-F1
#
_cell.length_a   1.000
_cell.length_b   1.000
_cell.length_c   1.000
_cell.angle_alpha   90.00
_cell.angle_beta   90.00
_cell.angle_gamma   90.00
#
_symmetry.space_group_name_H-M   'P 1'
#
loop_
_entity.id
_entity.type
_entity.pdbx_description
1 polymer ?
#
loop_
_entity_poly.entity_id
_entity_poly.type
_entity_poly.pdbx_seq_one_letter_code
_entity_poly.pdbx_strand_id
1 'polypeptide(L)'
;MIETDKCVFQQTWKGIAIKDFGPQQGLGVVATRRFSKVDIVCNYNGKVITAAAGRAMMQEIHDETGYLFFFKARQRDLCIDAQTPCECHPDADTFGRRINHSSKRPNLKPLPCVEDGWREKGCCPLQGTGGHQCGHSAEI
;
A
#
# COMPACT_ATOMS: atom_id res chain seq x y z
N MET A 1 17.74 -7.70 0.44
CA MET A 1 17.29 -6.34 0.10
C MET A 1 17.20 -6.12 -1.40
N ILE A 2 18.17 -6.57 -2.22
CA ILE A 2 18.16 -6.39 -3.70
C ILE A 2 16.88 -6.87 -4.45
N GLU A 3 16.21 -7.93 -3.99
CA GLU A 3 15.00 -8.45 -4.67
C GLU A 3 13.76 -7.58 -4.41
N THR A 4 13.66 -6.95 -3.24
CA THR A 4 12.54 -6.08 -2.87
C THR A 4 12.53 -4.81 -3.72
N ASP A 5 13.70 -4.20 -3.93
CA ASP A 5 13.86 -2.99 -4.74
C ASP A 5 13.30 -3.21 -6.15
N LYS A 6 13.68 -4.32 -6.78
CA LYS A 6 13.19 -4.68 -8.13
C LYS A 6 11.67 -4.81 -8.16
N CYS A 7 11.06 -5.49 -7.18
CA CYS A 7 9.61 -5.64 -7.09
C CYS A 7 8.89 -4.29 -6.91
N VAL A 8 9.46 -3.37 -6.14
CA VAL A 8 8.92 -2.01 -5.97
C VAL A 8 9.03 -1.22 -7.27
N PHE A 9 10.18 -1.27 -7.95
CA PHE A 9 10.36 -0.54 -9.21
C PHE A 9 9.53 -1.10 -10.34
N GLN A 10 9.35 -2.41 -10.43
CA GLN A 10 8.61 -3.06 -11.53
C GLN A 10 7.13 -3.30 -11.22
N GLN A 11 6.70 -3.00 -10.00
CA GLN A 11 5.36 -3.31 -9.50
C GLN A 11 4.94 -4.78 -9.72
N THR A 12 5.91 -5.68 -9.69
CA THR A 12 5.72 -7.11 -9.93
C THR A 12 5.89 -7.88 -8.63
N TRP A 13 4.79 -8.44 -8.13
CA TRP A 13 4.72 -9.07 -6.81
C TRP A 13 4.35 -10.55 -6.94
N LYS A 14 5.27 -11.44 -6.54
CA LYS A 14 5.07 -12.89 -6.68
C LYS A 14 4.17 -13.45 -5.60
N GLY A 15 3.28 -14.37 -5.98
CA GLY A 15 2.47 -15.12 -5.03
C GLY A 15 1.16 -14.45 -4.65
N ILE A 16 0.78 -13.38 -5.34
CA ILE A 16 -0.54 -12.75 -5.25
C ILE A 16 -1.17 -12.60 -6.63
N ALA A 17 -2.50 -12.50 -6.68
CA ALA A 17 -3.28 -12.22 -7.88
C ALA A 17 -4.48 -11.34 -7.55
N ILE A 18 -4.93 -10.53 -8.51
CA ILE A 18 -6.22 -9.82 -8.42
C ILE A 18 -7.32 -10.82 -8.81
N LYS A 19 -8.40 -10.82 -8.04
CA LYS A 19 -9.58 -11.64 -8.25
C LYS A 19 -10.83 -10.78 -8.15
N ASP A 20 -11.78 -10.99 -9.05
CA ASP A 20 -13.13 -10.45 -8.94
C ASP A 20 -13.96 -11.33 -7.98
N PHE A 21 -14.50 -10.71 -6.92
CA PHE A 21 -15.38 -11.34 -5.94
C PHE A 21 -16.86 -11.02 -6.19
N GLY A 22 -17.18 -10.38 -7.32
CA GLY A 22 -18.53 -10.06 -7.74
C GLY A 22 -19.06 -8.73 -7.16
N PRO A 23 -20.33 -8.39 -7.41
CA PRO A 23 -20.86 -7.03 -7.25
C PRO A 23 -20.78 -6.45 -5.83
N GLN A 24 -20.75 -7.29 -4.80
CA GLN A 24 -20.73 -6.85 -3.40
C GLN A 24 -19.32 -6.51 -2.89
N GLN A 25 -18.30 -7.19 -3.40
CA GLN A 25 -16.92 -7.07 -2.91
C GLN A 25 -15.98 -6.46 -3.94
N GLY A 26 -16.33 -6.52 -5.22
CA GLY A 26 -15.51 -6.05 -6.33
C GLY A 26 -14.19 -6.81 -6.45
N LEU A 27 -13.18 -6.11 -6.94
CA LEU A 27 -11.82 -6.65 -7.05
C LEU A 27 -11.16 -6.74 -5.68
N GLY A 28 -10.43 -7.83 -5.45
CA GLY A 28 -9.60 -8.04 -4.28
C GLY A 28 -8.30 -8.76 -4.60
N VAL A 29 -7.39 -8.84 -3.64
CA VAL A 29 -6.13 -9.59 -3.78
C VAL A 29 -6.20 -10.92 -3.04
N VAL A 30 -5.78 -11.99 -3.70
CA VAL A 30 -5.65 -13.34 -3.13
C VAL A 30 -4.21 -13.82 -3.17
N ALA A 31 -3.82 -14.63 -2.18
CA ALA A 31 -2.54 -15.34 -2.21
C ALA A 31 -2.62 -16.55 -3.15
N THR A 32 -1.62 -16.72 -4.01
CA THR A 32 -1.43 -17.89 -4.89
C THR A 32 -0.33 -18.82 -4.40
N ARG A 33 0.34 -18.45 -3.30
CA ARG A 33 1.30 -19.27 -2.56
C ARG A 33 1.11 -19.08 -1.05
N ARG A 34 1.79 -19.91 -0.26
CA ARG A 34 1.91 -19.66 1.18
C ARG A 34 2.84 -18.48 1.44
N PHE A 35 2.43 -17.61 2.35
CA PHE A 35 3.25 -16.56 2.95
C PHE A 35 3.55 -16.93 4.39
N SER A 36 4.79 -16.72 4.81
CA SER A 36 5.17 -16.80 6.21
C SER A 36 4.90 -15.46 6.89
N LYS A 37 4.75 -15.49 8.22
CA LYS A 37 4.78 -14.26 9.03
C LYS A 37 6.10 -13.54 8.71
N VAL A 38 6.03 -12.22 8.49
CA VAL A 38 7.13 -11.32 8.06
C VAL A 38 7.44 -11.25 6.57
N ASP A 39 6.83 -12.08 5.72
CA ASP A 39 7.00 -11.94 4.27
C ASP A 39 6.47 -10.59 3.77
N ILE A 40 7.19 -10.00 2.80
CA ILE A 40 6.70 -8.87 2.01
C ILE A 40 5.71 -9.40 0.99
N VAL A 41 4.50 -8.82 1.00
CA VAL A 41 3.44 -9.20 0.06
C VAL A 41 3.41 -8.24 -1.12
N CYS A 42 3.24 -6.94 -0.86
CA CYS A 42 3.37 -5.89 -1.85
C CYS A 42 3.53 -4.51 -1.20
N ASN A 43 3.77 -3.49 -2.02
CA ASN A 43 3.70 -2.10 -1.62
C ASN A 43 2.31 -1.50 -1.83
N TYR A 44 1.98 -0.49 -1.02
CA TYR A 44 0.88 0.41 -1.33
C TYR A 44 1.42 1.49 -2.26
N ASN A 45 1.35 1.25 -3.56
CA ASN A 45 1.98 2.08 -4.57
C ASN A 45 1.14 3.32 -4.89
N GLY A 46 1.75 4.50 -4.81
CA GLY A 46 1.10 5.75 -5.13
C GLY A 46 1.98 6.94 -4.76
N LYS A 47 1.57 8.15 -5.17
CA LYS A 47 2.33 9.38 -4.91
C LYS A 47 2.24 9.76 -3.43
N VAL A 48 3.37 10.04 -2.80
CA VAL A 48 3.37 10.55 -1.42
C VAL A 48 3.04 12.05 -1.44
N ILE A 49 1.95 12.42 -0.79
CA ILE A 49 1.47 13.79 -0.62
C ILE A 49 1.28 14.12 0.87
N THR A 50 0.96 15.38 1.18
CA THR A 50 0.60 15.75 2.56
C THR A 50 -0.77 15.17 2.92
N ALA A 51 -0.99 14.88 4.21
CA ALA A 51 -2.31 14.43 4.65
C ALA A 51 -3.41 15.49 4.43
N ALA A 52 -3.07 16.78 4.44
CA ALA A 52 -4.01 17.84 4.10
C ALA A 52 -4.47 17.76 2.63
N ALA A 53 -3.54 17.56 1.69
CA ALA A 53 -3.87 17.37 0.28
C ALA A 53 -4.72 16.11 0.07
N GLY A 54 -4.36 14.98 0.71
CA GLY A 54 -5.16 13.76 0.62
C GLY A 54 -6.59 13.93 1.16
N ARG A 55 -6.78 14.69 2.25
CA ARG A 55 -8.13 14.99 2.77
C ARG A 55 -8.93 15.88 1.81
N ALA A 56 -8.30 16.81 1.13
CA ALA A 56 -8.97 17.61 0.10
C ALA A 56 -9.43 16.72 -1.06
N MET A 57 -8.57 15.82 -1.56
CA MET A 57 -8.97 14.84 -2.59
C MET A 57 -10.13 13.95 -2.13
N MET A 58 -10.11 13.48 -0.87
CA MET A 58 -11.19 12.65 -0.32
C MET A 58 -12.55 13.36 -0.30
N GLN A 59 -12.60 14.70 -0.25
CA GLN A 59 -13.85 15.46 -0.34
C GLN A 59 -14.42 15.49 -1.76
N GLU A 60 -13.58 15.30 -2.78
CA GLU A 60 -13.96 15.29 -4.20
C GLU A 60 -14.36 13.89 -4.68
N ILE A 61 -13.96 12.84 -3.98
CA ILE A 61 -14.34 11.45 -4.27
C ILE A 61 -15.77 11.22 -3.76
N HIS A 62 -16.73 11.26 -4.70
CA HIS A 62 -18.14 10.96 -4.44
C HIS A 62 -18.50 9.57 -4.97
N ASP A 63 -19.11 8.74 -4.13
CA ASP A 63 -19.65 7.41 -4.47
C ASP A 63 -18.65 6.36 -4.99
N GLU A 64 -17.37 6.71 -5.11
CA GLU A 64 -16.29 5.80 -5.51
C GLU A 64 -15.45 5.30 -4.32
N THR A 65 -14.76 4.17 -4.51
CA THR A 65 -13.79 3.68 -3.52
C THR A 65 -12.56 4.58 -3.51
N GLY A 66 -12.27 5.23 -2.39
CA GLY A 66 -11.07 6.05 -2.24
C GLY A 66 -9.80 5.22 -2.02
N TYR A 67 -8.81 5.39 -2.88
CA TYR A 67 -7.51 4.73 -2.79
C TYR A 67 -6.44 5.62 -2.14
N LEU A 68 -6.75 6.14 -0.95
CA LEU A 68 -5.89 7.04 -0.19
C LEU A 68 -5.44 6.36 1.11
N PHE A 69 -4.13 6.27 1.33
CA PHE A 69 -3.56 5.65 2.53
C PHE A 69 -2.84 6.69 3.40
N PHE A 70 -3.47 7.08 4.51
CA PHE A 70 -2.93 8.06 5.45
C PHE A 70 -1.98 7.41 6.46
N PHE A 71 -0.82 8.02 6.68
CA PHE A 71 0.19 7.51 7.59
C PHE A 71 1.03 8.64 8.20
N LYS A 72 1.71 8.33 9.30
CA LYS A 72 2.68 9.23 9.93
C LYS A 72 4.09 8.73 9.65
N ALA A 73 4.97 9.62 9.23
CA ALA A 73 6.39 9.32 9.11
C ALA A 73 7.21 10.47 9.68
N ARG A 74 8.03 10.16 10.70
CA ARG A 74 8.67 11.18 11.55
C ARG A 74 7.59 12.09 12.14
N GLN A 75 7.78 13.41 12.11
CA GLN A 75 6.84 14.41 12.61
C GLN A 75 5.92 14.97 11.51
N ARG A 76 5.60 14.17 10.49
CA ARG A 76 4.76 14.60 9.36
C ARG A 76 3.58 13.65 9.17
N ASP A 77 2.41 14.24 8.96
CA ASP A 77 1.22 13.53 8.50
C ASP A 77 1.20 13.51 6.97
N LEU A 78 1.22 12.30 6.40
CA LEU A 78 1.34 12.05 4.97
C LEU A 78 0.17 11.20 4.46
N CYS A 79 0.03 11.14 3.15
CA CYS A 79 -0.90 10.26 2.45
C CYS A 79 -0.21 9.67 1.22
N ILE A 80 -0.47 8.39 0.93
CA ILE A 80 -0.16 7.80 -0.37
C ILE A 80 -1.42 7.91 -1.22
N ASP A 81 -1.34 8.69 -2.29
CA ASP A 81 -2.36 8.76 -3.34
C ASP A 81 -2.15 7.63 -4.34
N ALA A 82 -2.96 6.58 -4.21
CA ALA A 82 -3.09 5.50 -5.18
C ALA A 82 -4.38 5.60 -6.00
N GLN A 83 -5.10 6.73 -5.90
CA GLN A 83 -6.24 7.06 -6.74
C GLN A 83 -5.74 7.46 -8.13
N THR A 84 -4.70 8.31 -8.16
CA THR A 84 -4.06 8.75 -9.39
C THR A 84 -3.09 7.68 -9.89
N PRO A 85 -3.14 7.29 -11.19
CA PRO A 85 -2.15 6.41 -11.78
C PRO A 85 -0.71 6.95 -11.60
N CYS A 86 0.26 6.07 -11.37
CA CYS A 86 1.66 6.49 -11.29
C CYS A 86 2.15 6.96 -12.66
N GLU A 87 2.86 8.09 -12.74
CA GLU A 87 3.58 8.51 -13.95
C GLU A 87 4.58 7.44 -14.44
N CYS A 88 5.11 6.65 -13.50
CA CYS A 88 6.03 5.55 -13.76
C CYS A 88 5.36 4.30 -14.35
N HIS A 89 4.08 4.10 -14.07
CA HIS A 89 3.30 2.94 -14.46
C HIS A 89 1.84 3.35 -14.72
N PRO A 90 1.58 4.14 -15.78
CA PRO A 90 0.28 4.79 -16.00
C PRO A 90 -0.86 3.78 -16.20
N ASP A 91 -0.55 2.59 -16.72
CA ASP A 91 -1.53 1.55 -17.01
C ASP A 91 -1.58 0.43 -15.94
N ALA A 92 -0.77 0.53 -14.88
CA ALA A 92 -0.67 -0.56 -13.90
C ALA A 92 -1.82 -0.57 -12.89
N ASP A 93 -2.52 -1.70 -12.81
CA ASP A 93 -3.36 -2.03 -11.66
C ASP A 93 -2.52 -2.64 -10.54
N THR A 94 -2.02 -1.77 -9.66
CA THR A 94 -1.11 -2.14 -8.58
C THR A 94 -1.86 -2.86 -7.46
N PHE A 95 -1.32 -3.97 -6.98
CA PHE A 95 -1.99 -4.82 -5.99
C PHE A 95 -2.37 -4.10 -4.68
N GLY A 96 -1.53 -3.20 -4.17
CA GLY A 96 -1.73 -2.57 -2.86
C GLY A 96 -3.08 -1.88 -2.69
N ARG A 97 -3.53 -1.13 -3.71
CA ARG A 97 -4.82 -0.43 -3.68
C ARG A 97 -6.04 -1.35 -3.79
N ARG A 98 -5.83 -2.62 -4.21
CA ARG A 98 -6.87 -3.65 -4.35
C ARG A 98 -6.96 -4.59 -3.14
N ILE A 99 -6.15 -4.37 -2.10
CA ILE A 99 -6.27 -5.18 -0.88
C ILE A 99 -7.54 -4.78 -0.14
N ASN A 100 -8.43 -5.75 0.06
CA ASN A 100 -9.68 -5.54 0.75
C ASN A 100 -9.46 -5.35 2.26
N HIS A 101 -10.26 -4.46 2.85
CA HIS A 101 -10.29 -4.23 4.28
C HIS A 101 -10.98 -5.38 5.04
N SER A 102 -10.45 -5.74 6.21
CA SER A 102 -11.07 -6.67 7.15
C SER A 102 -10.71 -6.28 8.58
N SER A 103 -11.67 -5.72 9.32
CA SER A 103 -11.47 -5.38 10.73
C SER A 103 -11.51 -6.59 11.67
N LYS A 104 -12.27 -7.65 11.30
CA LYS A 104 -12.47 -8.83 12.15
C LYS A 104 -11.33 -9.83 12.07
N ARG A 105 -10.73 -10.00 10.89
CA ARG A 105 -9.72 -11.02 10.60
C ARG A 105 -8.69 -10.50 9.59
N PRO A 106 -7.89 -9.48 9.93
CA PRO A 106 -6.80 -9.03 9.06
C PRO A 106 -5.69 -10.09 9.01
N ASN A 107 -4.97 -10.13 7.89
CA ASN A 107 -3.82 -11.03 7.66
C ASN A 107 -2.59 -10.32 7.09
N LEU A 108 -2.68 -9.00 6.86
CA LEU A 108 -1.59 -8.13 6.44
C LEU A 108 -1.46 -6.99 7.44
N LYS A 109 -0.26 -6.41 7.53
CA LYS A 109 0.00 -5.22 8.33
C LYS A 109 0.79 -4.21 7.49
N PRO A 110 0.40 -2.93 7.47
CA PRO A 110 1.25 -1.91 6.90
C PRO A 110 2.53 -1.74 7.71
N LEU A 111 3.69 -1.70 7.05
CA LEU A 111 4.94 -1.33 7.69
C LEU A 111 5.62 -0.21 6.89
N PRO A 112 6.07 0.87 7.56
CA PRO A 112 6.87 1.88 6.91
C PRO A 112 8.24 1.29 6.59
N CYS A 113 8.62 1.27 5.32
CA CYS A 113 9.98 0.94 4.93
C CYS A 113 10.84 2.20 5.06
N VAL A 114 11.90 2.11 5.86
CA VAL A 114 12.96 3.12 5.93
C VAL A 114 14.10 2.61 5.08
N GLU A 115 14.16 3.04 3.83
CA GLU A 115 15.40 2.95 3.06
C GLU A 115 16.07 4.32 3.08
N ASP A 116 17.28 4.37 3.65
CA ASP A 116 18.16 5.52 3.54
C ASP A 116 18.44 5.76 2.05
N GLY A 117 17.75 6.71 1.43
CA GLY A 117 17.99 7.11 0.03
C GLY A 117 16.76 7.23 -0.88
N TRP A 118 15.55 6.83 -0.47
CA TRP A 118 14.35 6.90 -1.35
C TRP A 118 13.77 8.30 -1.59
N ARG A 119 14.57 9.35 -1.39
CA ARG A 119 14.16 10.76 -1.50
C ARG A 119 13.72 11.18 -2.91
N GLU A 120 13.87 10.32 -3.92
CA GLU A 120 13.62 10.66 -5.33
C GLU A 120 12.72 9.69 -6.13
N LYS A 121 12.17 8.60 -5.56
CA LYS A 121 11.48 7.57 -6.38
C LYS A 121 10.05 7.14 -6.00
N GLY A 122 9.47 7.57 -4.87
CA GLY A 122 8.00 7.63 -4.70
C GLY A 122 7.13 6.42 -4.28
N CYS A 123 7.61 5.29 -3.74
CA CYS A 123 6.79 4.07 -3.52
C CYS A 123 7.24 3.22 -2.30
N CYS A 124 6.34 2.87 -1.36
CA CYS A 124 6.68 2.20 -0.07
C CYS A 124 6.08 0.78 0.13
N PRO A 125 6.89 -0.29 0.37
CA PRO A 125 6.42 -1.65 0.69
C PRO A 125 5.67 -1.83 2.02
N LEU A 126 4.79 -2.83 2.13
CA LEU A 126 4.19 -3.32 3.38
C LEU A 126 4.91 -4.62 3.82
N GLN A 127 5.27 -4.76 5.10
CA GLN A 127 5.98 -5.91 5.69
C GLN A 127 5.20 -6.50 6.90
N GLY A 128 5.55 -7.70 7.38
CA GLY A 128 5.12 -8.25 8.69
C GLY A 128 6.21 -8.13 9.77
N THR A 129 5.83 -8.12 11.04
CA THR A 129 6.60 -7.53 12.17
C THR A 129 7.88 -8.24 12.65
N GLY A 130 8.90 -7.43 12.99
CA GLY A 130 9.96 -7.74 13.96
C GLY A 130 10.93 -6.58 14.25
N GLY A 131 10.67 -5.80 15.32
CA GLY A 131 11.67 -5.12 16.17
C GLY A 131 12.41 -3.86 15.67
N HIS A 132 11.83 -2.66 15.85
CA HIS A 132 12.31 -1.53 16.68
C HIS A 132 11.37 -0.32 16.49
N GLN A 133 11.15 0.41 17.59
CA GLN A 133 9.98 1.27 17.81
C GLN A 133 10.09 2.66 17.14
N CYS A 134 9.05 3.03 16.40
CA CYS A 134 8.61 4.40 16.20
C CYS A 134 7.09 4.43 16.44
N GLY A 135 6.65 5.33 17.31
CA GLY A 135 5.35 5.28 17.96
C GLY A 135 4.13 5.62 17.10
N HIS A 136 3.00 5.21 17.69
CA HIS A 136 1.59 5.39 17.33
C HIS A 136 1.03 4.51 16.21
N SER A 137 0.44 3.43 16.72
CA SER A 137 -0.50 2.50 16.13
C SER A 137 -1.41 3.09 15.05
N ALA A 138 -1.34 2.49 13.87
CA ALA A 138 -2.55 2.06 13.18
C ALA A 138 -2.49 0.54 13.15
N GLU A 139 -3.22 -0.08 14.06
CA GLU A 139 -3.59 -1.48 13.95
C GLU A 139 -4.74 -1.54 12.95
N ILE A 140 -4.54 -2.27 11.85
CA ILE A 140 -5.41 -3.31 11.26
C ILE A 140 -4.50 -4.07 10.28
#